data_AF-X8IK60-F1
#
_entry.id   AF-X8IK60-F1
#
_cell.length_a   1.000
_cell.length_b   1.000
_cell.length_c   1.000
_cell.angle_alpha   90.00
_cell.angle_beta   90.00
_cell.angle_gamma   90.00
#
_symmetry.space_group_name_H-M   'P 1'
#
loop_
_entity.id
_entity.type
_entity.pdbx_description
1 polymer ?
#
loop_
_entity_poly.entity_id
_entity_poly.type
_entity_poly.pdbx_seq_one_letter_code
_entity_poly.pdbx_strand_id
1 'polypeptide(L)'
;MNKSNLPNEQILFIKKLKRLRELNTWSIKDLSEISGVSSGYISDIEAGLKKAIGKDIFSKLIFAFKKNPEFFSKKDEYELYSYYLKLTIPSVVYDFMVKKDK
;
A
#
# COMPACT_ATOMS: atom_id res chain seq x y z
N MET A 1 -15.52 -9.37 -8.01
CA MET A 1 -14.26 -10.12 -8.17
C MET A 1 -14.04 -10.95 -6.91
N ASN A 2 -13.86 -12.26 -7.05
CA ASN A 2 -13.64 -13.13 -5.89
C ASN A 2 -12.21 -12.90 -5.38
N LYS A 3 -12.02 -12.49 -4.12
CA LYS A 3 -10.69 -12.21 -3.53
C LYS A 3 -9.75 -13.43 -3.51
N SER A 4 -10.26 -14.60 -3.90
CA SER A 4 -9.58 -15.90 -3.94
C SER A 4 -8.42 -15.99 -4.94
N ASN A 5 -8.26 -15.05 -5.88
CA ASN A 5 -7.23 -15.12 -6.93
C ASN A 5 -6.14 -14.03 -6.81
N LEU A 6 -6.12 -13.25 -5.73
CA LEU A 6 -5.09 -12.22 -5.51
C LEU A 6 -3.87 -12.85 -4.81
N PRO A 7 -2.62 -12.48 -5.18
CA PRO A 7 -1.44 -12.78 -4.39
C PRO A 7 -1.63 -12.34 -2.94
N ASN A 8 -1.13 -13.12 -2.00
CA ASN A 8 -1.28 -12.85 -0.57
C ASN A 8 -0.74 -11.46 -0.18
N GLU A 9 0.38 -11.06 -0.77
CA GLU A 9 1.02 -9.76 -0.58
C GLU A 9 0.13 -8.61 -1.05
N GLN A 10 -0.65 -8.81 -2.11
CA GLN A 10 -1.61 -7.82 -2.60
C GLN A 10 -2.77 -7.68 -1.60
N ILE A 11 -3.26 -8.78 -1.04
CA ILE A 11 -4.29 -8.76 0.00
C ILE A 11 -3.79 -8.03 1.25
N LEU A 12 -2.55 -8.29 1.67
CA LEU A 12 -1.93 -7.63 2.82
C LEU A 12 -1.74 -6.13 2.58
N PHE A 13 -1.25 -5.75 1.40
CA PHE A 13 -1.13 -4.35 1.00
C PHE A 13 -2.48 -3.63 1.08
N ILE A 14 -3.52 -4.20 0.46
CA ILE A 14 -4.87 -3.62 0.43
C ILE A 14 -5.44 -3.46 1.83
N LYS A 15 -5.35 -4.50 2.66
CA LYS A 15 -5.82 -4.45 4.06
C LYS A 15 -5.08 -3.37 4.84
N LYS A 16 -3.77 -3.24 4.64
CA LYS A 16 -2.95 -2.24 5.33
C LYS A 16 -3.32 -0.83 4.91
N LEU A 17 -3.41 -0.58 3.60
CA LEU A 17 -3.81 0.72 3.04
C LEU A 17 -5.18 1.15 3.58
N LYS A 18 -6.18 0.26 3.48
CA LYS A 18 -7.54 0.52 3.94
C LYS A 18 -7.59 0.79 5.44
N ARG A 19 -6.90 -0.02 6.25
CA ARG A 19 -6.82 0.17 7.70
C ARG A 19 -6.23 1.53 8.06
N LEU A 20 -5.12 1.93 7.42
CA LEU A 20 -4.48 3.21 7.70
C LEU A 20 -5.41 4.37 7.34
N ARG A 21 -6.10 4.29 6.19
CA ARG A 21 -7.12 5.27 5.81
C ARG A 21 -8.22 5.38 6.87
N GLU A 22 -8.77 4.25 7.32
CA GLU A 22 -9.86 4.22 8.31
C GLU A 22 -9.42 4.67 9.71
N LEU A 23 -8.18 4.38 10.12
CA LEU A 23 -7.61 4.88 11.38
C LEU A 23 -7.49 6.41 11.40
N ASN A 24 -7.23 7.01 10.24
CA ASN A 24 -7.23 8.46 10.07
C ASN A 24 -8.64 9.05 9.90
N THR A 25 -9.69 8.24 10.05
CA THR A 25 -11.10 8.59 9.75
C THR A 25 -11.32 9.15 8.35
N TRP A 26 -10.42 8.85 7.41
CA TRP A 26 -10.50 9.32 6.03
C TRP A 26 -11.45 8.48 5.18
N SER A 27 -12.29 9.13 4.39
CA SER A 27 -12.95 8.53 3.24
C SER A 27 -11.95 8.31 2.10
N ILE A 28 -12.36 7.57 1.06
CA ILE A 28 -11.58 7.45 -0.17
C ILE A 28 -11.35 8.83 -0.82
N LYS A 29 -12.33 9.73 -0.70
CA LYS A 29 -12.24 11.10 -1.22
C LYS A 29 -11.19 11.91 -0.45
N ASP A 30 -11.15 11.79 0.87
CA ASP A 30 -10.18 12.52 1.69
C ASP A 30 -8.74 12.05 1.37
N LEU A 31 -8.52 10.73 1.30
CA LEU A 31 -7.21 10.21 0.90
C LEU A 31 -6.84 10.63 -0.53
N SER A 32 -7.81 10.73 -1.43
CA SER A 32 -7.61 11.23 -2.79
C SER A 32 -7.10 12.67 -2.80
N GLU A 33 -7.73 13.55 -2.02
CA GLU A 33 -7.35 14.97 -1.91
C GLU A 33 -5.97 15.13 -1.28
N ILE A 34 -5.66 14.38 -0.21
CA ILE A 34 -4.37 14.49 0.51
C ILE A 34 -3.21 13.94 -0.33
N SER A 35 -3.42 12.83 -1.04
CA SER A 35 -2.37 12.16 -1.83
C SER A 35 -2.23 12.68 -3.26
N GLY A 36 -3.27 13.32 -3.81
CA GLY A 36 -3.33 13.67 -5.23
C GLY A 36 -3.43 12.44 -6.15
N VAL A 37 -3.94 11.31 -5.63
CA VAL A 37 -4.30 10.11 -6.38
C VAL A 37 -5.81 10.10 -6.53
N SER A 38 -6.35 9.89 -7.73
CA SER A 38 -7.81 9.92 -7.94
C SER A 38 -8.54 8.90 -7.06
N SER A 39 -9.71 9.29 -6.54
CA SER A 39 -10.61 8.44 -5.74
C SER A 39 -10.93 7.11 -6.40
N GLY A 40 -11.18 7.09 -7.73
CA GLY A 40 -11.41 5.87 -8.50
C GLY A 40 -10.23 4.90 -8.45
N TYR A 41 -9.00 5.41 -8.56
CA TYR A 41 -7.80 4.58 -8.46
C TYR A 41 -7.63 3.99 -7.05
N ILE A 42 -7.87 4.78 -6.00
CA ILE A 42 -7.84 4.29 -4.61
C ILE A 42 -8.91 3.21 -4.40
N SER A 43 -10.13 3.44 -4.91
CA SER A 43 -11.22 2.47 -4.85
C SER A 43 -10.86 1.16 -5.56
N ASP A 44 -10.28 1.23 -6.76
CA ASP A 44 -9.81 0.07 -7.50
C ASP A 44 -8.70 -0.69 -6.75
N ILE A 45 -7.79 0.01 -6.07
CA ILE A 45 -6.79 -0.64 -5.21
C ILE A 45 -7.51 -1.38 -4.08
N GLU A 46 -8.38 -0.72 -3.32
CA GLU A 46 -9.03 -1.33 -2.15
C GLU A 46 -9.98 -2.48 -2.50
N ALA A 47 -10.54 -2.46 -3.71
CA ALA A 47 -11.35 -3.52 -4.27
C ALA A 47 -10.51 -4.69 -4.84
N GLY A 48 -9.19 -4.53 -4.93
CA GLY A 48 -8.27 -5.51 -5.51
C GLY A 48 -8.33 -5.60 -7.04
N LEU A 49 -8.85 -4.57 -7.70
CA LEU A 49 -8.96 -4.49 -9.16
C LEU A 49 -7.64 -4.06 -9.82
N LYS A 50 -6.75 -3.36 -9.08
CA LYS A 50 -5.41 -3.01 -9.57
C LYS A 50 -4.40 -4.12 -9.31
N LYS A 51 -4.00 -4.83 -10.37
CA LYS A 51 -2.95 -5.87 -10.32
C LYS A 51 -1.55 -5.32 -9.95
N ALA A 52 -1.24 -4.10 -10.37
CA ALA A 52 0.03 -3.45 -10.07
C ALA A 52 -0.21 -1.98 -9.71
N ILE A 53 0.59 -1.48 -8.77
CA ILE A 53 0.57 -0.10 -8.32
C ILE A 53 1.82 0.56 -8.88
N GLY A 54 1.66 1.68 -9.60
CA GLY A 54 2.80 2.43 -10.13
C GLY A 54 3.60 3.08 -9.00
N LYS A 55 4.92 3.19 -9.17
CA LYS A 55 5.84 3.83 -8.19
C LYS A 55 5.34 5.20 -7.75
N ASP A 56 4.93 6.06 -8.68
CA ASP A 56 4.50 7.42 -8.37
C ASP A 56 3.23 7.45 -7.53
N ILE A 57 2.29 6.54 -7.81
CA ILE A 57 1.06 6.39 -7.01
C ILE A 57 1.41 5.91 -5.60
N PHE A 58 2.27 4.90 -5.49
CA PHE A 58 2.71 4.39 -4.20
C PHE A 58 3.41 5.48 -3.38
N SER A 59 4.33 6.24 -3.98
CA SER A 59 5.02 7.36 -3.32
C SER A 59 4.06 8.45 -2.84
N LYS A 60 3.04 8.81 -3.64
CA LYS A 60 2.00 9.76 -3.25
C LYS A 60 1.18 9.29 -2.05
N LEU A 61 0.79 8.01 -2.03
CA LEU A 61 0.06 7.44 -0.89
C LEU A 61 0.91 7.43 0.38
N ILE A 62 2.18 7.00 0.29
CA ILE A 62 3.11 7.02 1.44
C ILE A 62 3.29 8.44 1.96
N PHE A 63 3.47 9.43 1.07
CA PHE A 63 3.61 10.82 1.46
C PHE A 63 2.38 11.34 2.20
N ALA A 64 1.17 10.97 1.76
CA ALA A 64 -0.06 11.32 2.46
C ALA A 64 -0.09 10.78 3.90
N PHE A 65 0.24 9.51 4.12
CA PHE A 65 0.27 8.94 5.48
C PHE A 65 1.37 9.54 6.35
N LYS A 66 2.53 9.88 5.78
CA LYS A 66 3.62 10.56 6.51
C LYS A 66 3.23 11.93 7.07
N LYS A 67 2.25 12.61 6.47
CA LYS A 67 1.74 13.89 6.98
C LYS A 67 0.93 13.73 8.26
N ASN A 68 0.48 12.51 8.60
CA ASN A 68 -0.20 12.22 9.84
C ASN A 68 0.51 11.10 10.63
N PRO A 69 1.67 11.41 11.25
CA PRO A 69 2.49 10.40 11.92
C PRO A 69 1.82 9.77 13.16
N GLU A 70 0.78 10.39 13.72
CA GLU A 70 0.00 9.83 14.83
C GLU A 70 -0.58 8.45 14.50
N PHE A 71 -1.03 8.27 13.26
CA PHE A 71 -1.63 7.02 12.77
C PHE A 71 -0.74 6.28 11.76
N PHE A 72 0.53 6.68 11.64
CA PHE A 72 1.47 6.08 10.69
C PHE A 72 2.86 5.89 11.31
N SER A 73 3.06 4.72 11.91
CA SER A 73 4.31 4.34 12.55
C SER A 73 5.38 3.91 11.55
N LYS A 74 6.63 3.82 12.02
CA LYS A 74 7.73 3.24 11.23
C LYS A 74 7.49 1.78 10.82
N LYS A 75 6.76 1.03 11.65
CA LYS A 75 6.34 -0.33 11.30
C LYS A 75 5.33 -0.33 10.15
N ASP A 76 4.37 0.60 10.16
CA ASP A 76 3.40 0.74 9.08
C ASP A 76 4.08 1.11 7.75
N GLU A 77 5.03 2.03 7.82
CA GLU A 77 5.87 2.42 6.68
C GLU A 77 6.62 1.19 6.12
N TYR A 78 7.34 0.46 6.97
CA TYR A 78 8.07 -0.74 6.58
C TYR A 78 7.18 -1.81 5.94
N GLU A 79 6.01 -2.08 6.53
CA GLU A 79 5.07 -3.08 6.01
C GLU A 79 4.57 -2.70 4.61
N LEU A 80 4.16 -1.45 4.39
CA LEU A 80 3.72 -1.00 3.07
C LEU A 80 4.82 -1.11 2.01
N TYR A 81 6.05 -0.68 2.31
CA TYR A 81 7.18 -0.85 1.40
C TYR A 81 7.48 -2.33 1.12
N SER A 82 7.45 -3.18 2.15
CA SER A 82 7.71 -4.61 2.02
C SER A 82 6.68 -5.28 1.11
N TYR A 83 5.38 -5.00 1.31
CA TYR A 83 4.33 -5.56 0.45
C TYR A 83 4.44 -5.05 -0.98
N TYR A 84 4.70 -3.75 -1.17
CA TYR A 84 4.88 -3.15 -2.49
C TYR A 84 6.06 -3.77 -3.25
N LEU A 85 7.22 -3.93 -2.60
CA LEU A 85 8.41 -4.52 -3.21
C LEU A 85 8.16 -5.97 -3.61
N LYS A 86 7.57 -6.79 -2.74
CA LYS A 86 7.23 -8.20 -3.09
C LYS A 86 6.27 -8.32 -4.29
N LEU A 87 5.50 -7.28 -4.60
CA LEU A 87 4.62 -7.22 -5.77
C LEU A 87 5.31 -6.69 -7.03
N THR A 88 6.45 -6.01 -6.90
CA THR A 88 7.08 -5.26 -8.00
C THR A 88 8.43 -5.80 -8.44
N ILE A 89 9.13 -6.52 -7.57
CA ILE A 89 10.42 -7.14 -7.88
C ILE A 89 10.36 -8.66 -7.71
N PRO A 90 11.19 -9.43 -8.44
CA PRO A 90 11.29 -10.86 -8.23
C PRO A 90 11.63 -11.22 -6.77
N SER A 91 11.08 -12.32 -6.25
CA SER A 91 11.29 -12.74 -4.86
C SER A 91 12.77 -12.88 -4.52
N VAL A 92 13.58 -13.43 -5.43
CA VAL A 92 15.03 -13.58 -5.26
C VAL A 92 15.76 -12.23 -5.06
N VAL A 93 15.27 -11.16 -5.69
CA VAL A 93 15.83 -9.81 -5.52
C VAL A 93 15.41 -9.25 -4.16
N TYR A 94 14.14 -9.44 -3.79
CA TYR A 94 13.64 -9.01 -2.48
C TYR A 94 14.42 -9.70 -1.34
N ASP A 95 14.59 -11.02 -1.42
CA ASP A 95 15.31 -11.81 -0.41
C ASP A 95 16.78 -11.38 -0.29
N PHE A 96 17.43 -11.06 -1.40
CA PHE A 96 18.78 -10.48 -1.41
C PHE A 96 18.84 -9.11 -0.74
N MET A 97 17.87 -8.22 -1.02
CA MET A 97 17.83 -6.87 -0.46
C MET A 97 17.56 -6.86 1.05
N VAL A 98 16.71 -7.76 1.53
CA VAL A 98 16.31 -7.79 2.95
C VAL A 98 17.39 -8.38 3.84
N LYS A 99 18.43 -9.03 3.29
CA LYS A 99 19.51 -9.70 4.02
C LYS A 99 19.01 -10.28 5.34
N LYS A 100 18.44 -11.49 5.28
CA LYS A 100 18.51 -12.36 6.45
C LYS A 100 20.00 -12.49 6.75
N ASP A 101 20.49 -11.79 7.77
CA ASP A 101 21.79 -12.08 8.36
C ASP A 101 21.82 -13.61 8.53
N LYS A 102 22.73 -14.25 7.80
CA LYS A 102 23.07 -15.64 8.05
C LYS A 102 23.90 -15.71 9.32
#